data_AF-A0A5A8F402-F1
#
_entry.id   AF-A0A5A8F402-F1
#
_cell.length_a   1.000
_cell.length_b   1.000
_cell.length_c   1.000
_cell.angle_alpha   90.00
_cell.angle_beta   90.00
_cell.angle_gamma   90.00
#
_symmetry.space_group_name_H-M   'P 1'
#
loop_
_entity.id
_entity.type
_entity.pdbx_description
1 polymer ?
#
loop_
_entity_poly.entity_id
_entity_poly.type
_entity_poly.pdbx_seq_one_letter_code
_entity_poly.pdbx_strand_id
1 'polypeptide(L)'
;MKKVIILIAVLFLIAAGTVWYYLNSATYKLYREAAALAEEEKYHEAYAKIIESLKYYKFNKKSLVLKARLYKIIKAEEDYKKAERLYKEAKKAYFIEDYETAKKYIAECFDLLINIPSDVPIKEKADMLLEEVKKDIDRFSIVISKAYINKALTLSAKGDYVAAYEYLERLGFENEKVKRLKMDFAFEIGNKRYTYVLSHKGSADKTYINDAIYWLSKVDKTHPKYEMAQKELKVLKGLLSK
;
A
#
# COMPACT_ATOMS: atom_id res chain seq x y z
N MET A 1 15.16 -36.33 -65.21
CA MET A 1 15.91 -35.23 -64.57
C MET A 1 15.32 -33.84 -64.86
N LYS A 2 15.18 -33.38 -66.11
CA LYS A 2 14.61 -32.04 -66.42
C LYS A 2 13.25 -31.74 -65.77
N LYS A 3 12.30 -32.69 -65.80
CA LYS A 3 10.97 -32.52 -65.18
C LYS A 3 11.01 -32.36 -63.64
N VAL A 4 11.98 -33.00 -62.98
CA VAL A 4 12.15 -32.91 -61.52
C VAL A 4 12.76 -31.56 -61.13
N ILE A 5 13.74 -31.07 -61.90
CA ILE A 5 14.34 -29.75 -61.70
C ILE A 5 13.29 -28.63 -61.88
N ILE A 6 12.43 -28.75 -62.91
CA ILE A 6 11.34 -27.79 -63.13
C ILE A 6 10.33 -27.81 -61.97
N LEU A 7 9.96 -29.00 -61.47
CA LEU A 7 9.06 -29.13 -60.32
C LEU A 7 9.65 -28.48 -59.06
N ILE A 8 10.94 -28.72 -58.77
CA ILE A 8 11.63 -28.13 -57.62
C ILE A 8 11.71 -26.61 -57.76
N ALA A 9 12.01 -26.08 -58.95
CA ALA A 9 12.06 -24.64 -59.20
C ALA A 9 10.68 -23.97 -59.00
N VAL A 10 9.59 -24.61 -59.45
CA VAL A 10 8.23 -24.12 -59.23
C VAL A 10 7.86 -24.15 -57.76
N LEU A 11 8.19 -25.22 -57.02
CA LEU A 11 7.96 -25.28 -55.57
C LEU A 11 8.75 -24.19 -54.82
N PHE A 12 9.99 -23.90 -55.24
CA PHE A 12 10.78 -22.79 -54.69
C PHE A 12 10.15 -21.43 -54.97
N LEU A 13 9.63 -21.20 -56.19
CA LEU A 13 8.94 -19.95 -56.54
C LEU A 13 7.64 -19.78 -55.75
N ILE A 14 6.88 -20.85 -55.52
CA ILE A 14 5.66 -20.83 -54.70
C ILE A 14 6.02 -20.56 -53.23
N ALA A 15 7.07 -21.20 -52.70
CA ALA A 15 7.55 -20.96 -51.34
C ALA A 15 8.06 -19.51 -51.17
N ALA A 16 8.83 -18.99 -52.14
CA ALA A 16 9.30 -17.60 -52.13
C ALA A 16 8.13 -16.61 -52.22
N GLY A 17 7.16 -16.88 -53.09
CA GLY A 17 5.96 -16.05 -53.26
C GLY A 17 5.08 -16.02 -52.00
N THR A 18 4.89 -17.16 -51.34
CA THR A 18 4.13 -17.24 -50.08
C THR A 18 4.86 -16.55 -48.93
N VAL A 19 6.19 -16.67 -48.83
CA VAL A 19 7.01 -15.92 -47.86
C VAL A 19 6.93 -14.41 -48.13
N TRP A 20 7.01 -13.99 -49.40
CA TRP A 20 6.90 -12.57 -49.77
C TRP A 20 5.52 -11.99 -49.45
N TYR A 21 4.44 -12.70 -49.77
CA TYR A 21 3.07 -12.32 -49.42
C TYR A 21 2.88 -12.27 -47.90
N TYR A 22 3.44 -13.23 -47.18
CA TYR A 22 3.41 -13.27 -45.72
C TYR A 22 4.13 -12.06 -45.10
N LEU A 23 5.32 -11.70 -45.58
CA LEU A 23 6.11 -10.55 -45.11
C LEU A 23 5.49 -9.19 -45.45
N ASN A 24 4.69 -9.12 -46.52
CA ASN A 24 3.94 -7.94 -46.94
C ASN A 24 2.48 -7.92 -46.48
N SER A 25 2.04 -8.92 -45.72
CA SER A 25 0.70 -8.91 -45.14
C SER A 25 0.56 -7.77 -44.13
N ALA A 26 -0.66 -7.23 -44.02
CA ALA A 26 -0.97 -6.06 -43.19
C ALA A 26 -0.50 -6.21 -41.73
N THR A 27 -0.57 -7.43 -41.16
CA THR A 27 -0.11 -7.72 -39.80
C THR A 27 1.41 -7.48 -39.62
N TYR A 28 2.24 -7.89 -40.58
CA TYR A 28 3.70 -7.72 -40.46
C TYR A 28 4.15 -6.29 -40.74
N LYS A 29 3.43 -5.56 -41.60
CA LYS A 29 3.64 -4.12 -41.79
C LYS A 29 3.35 -3.34 -40.50
N LEU A 30 2.18 -3.56 -39.90
CA LEU A 30 1.79 -2.91 -38.65
C LEU A 30 2.71 -3.27 -37.48
N TYR A 31 3.21 -4.51 -37.42
CA TYR A 31 4.25 -4.89 -36.45
C TYR A 31 5.54 -4.07 -36.63
N ARG A 32 6.02 -3.88 -37.86
CA ARG A 32 7.24 -3.10 -38.12
C ARG A 32 7.06 -1.63 -37.77
N GLU A 33 5.92 -1.04 -38.12
CA GLU A 33 5.56 0.33 -37.71
C GLU A 33 5.54 0.46 -36.19
N ALA A 34 4.90 -0.48 -35.49
CA ALA A 34 4.87 -0.48 -34.03
C ALA A 34 6.26 -0.65 -33.40
N ALA A 35 7.13 -1.48 -33.99
CA ALA A 35 8.50 -1.64 -33.51
C ALA A 35 9.29 -0.34 -33.64
N ALA A 36 9.17 0.36 -34.77
CA ALA A 36 9.80 1.67 -34.97
C ALA A 36 9.26 2.72 -33.97
N LEU A 37 7.93 2.79 -33.77
CA LEU A 37 7.33 3.67 -32.77
C LEU A 37 7.80 3.36 -31.34
N ALA A 38 8.02 2.09 -31.01
CA ALA A 38 8.55 1.68 -29.71
C ALA A 38 10.02 2.10 -29.52
N GLU A 39 10.82 2.11 -30.58
CA GLU A 39 12.19 2.64 -30.57
C GLU A 39 12.21 4.16 -30.41
N GLU A 40 11.20 4.86 -30.94
CA GLU A 40 10.96 6.30 -30.73
C GLU A 40 10.29 6.63 -29.38
N GLU A 41 10.16 5.66 -28.47
CA GLU A 41 9.50 5.79 -27.16
C GLU A 41 8.00 6.18 -27.21
N LYS A 42 7.37 6.09 -28.39
CA LYS A 42 5.93 6.33 -28.58
C LYS A 42 5.13 5.09 -28.23
N TYR A 43 5.23 4.62 -26.99
CA TYR A 43 4.73 3.31 -26.56
C TYR A 43 3.21 3.13 -26.72
N HIS A 44 2.42 4.18 -26.45
CA HIS A 44 0.97 4.14 -26.64
C HIS A 44 0.56 3.99 -28.11
N GLU A 45 1.22 4.72 -29.02
CA GLU A 45 0.99 4.62 -30.46
C GLU A 45 1.43 3.25 -30.99
N ALA A 46 2.61 2.77 -30.55
CA ALA A 46 3.10 1.42 -30.84
C ALA A 46 2.10 0.35 -30.38
N TYR A 47 1.52 0.50 -29.19
CA TYR A 47 0.55 -0.44 -28.65
C TYR A 47 -0.73 -0.47 -29.50
N ALA A 48 -1.24 0.71 -29.89
CA ALA A 48 -2.42 0.81 -30.76
C ALA A 48 -2.20 0.09 -32.11
N LYS A 49 -1.02 0.27 -32.72
CA LYS A 49 -0.62 -0.42 -33.96
C LYS A 49 -0.52 -1.93 -33.78
N ILE A 50 -0.07 -2.41 -32.63
CA ILE A 50 -0.04 -3.85 -32.32
C ILE A 50 -1.43 -4.43 -32.14
N ILE A 51 -2.35 -3.71 -31.49
CA ILE A 51 -3.76 -4.12 -31.41
C ILE A 51 -4.35 -4.22 -32.81
N GLU A 52 -4.08 -3.26 -33.69
CA GLU A 52 -4.50 -3.30 -35.09
C GLU A 52 -3.90 -4.50 -35.85
N SER A 53 -2.59 -4.75 -35.70
CA SER A 53 -1.91 -5.91 -36.30
C SER A 53 -2.58 -7.23 -35.93
N LEU A 54 -2.96 -7.40 -34.67
CA LEU A 54 -3.58 -8.63 -34.16
C LEU A 54 -5.03 -8.82 -34.61
N LYS A 55 -5.70 -7.77 -35.13
CA LYS A 55 -7.00 -7.92 -35.81
C LYS A 55 -6.87 -8.66 -37.14
N TYR A 56 -5.79 -8.42 -37.88
CA TYR A 56 -5.52 -9.11 -39.14
C TYR A 56 -5.07 -10.56 -38.91
N TYR A 57 -4.22 -10.81 -37.91
CA TYR A 57 -3.82 -12.16 -37.53
C TYR A 57 -3.55 -12.27 -36.03
N LYS A 58 -4.52 -12.83 -35.30
CA LYS A 58 -4.49 -12.94 -33.83
C LYS A 58 -3.34 -13.78 -33.26
N PHE A 59 -2.74 -14.66 -34.07
CA PHE A 59 -1.64 -15.54 -33.65
C PHE A 59 -0.27 -15.06 -34.14
N ASN A 60 -0.13 -13.80 -34.56
CA ASN A 60 1.18 -13.24 -34.89
C ASN A 60 2.05 -13.19 -33.62
N LYS A 61 2.93 -14.19 -33.45
CA LYS A 61 3.82 -14.34 -32.28
C LYS A 61 4.64 -13.07 -32.01
N LYS A 62 5.17 -12.42 -33.05
CA LYS A 62 5.96 -11.19 -32.89
C LYS A 62 5.11 -10.06 -32.32
N SER A 63 3.89 -9.89 -32.83
CA SER A 63 2.96 -8.87 -32.33
C SER A 63 2.50 -9.16 -30.90
N LEU A 64 2.25 -10.44 -30.56
CA LEU A 64 1.88 -10.83 -29.19
C LEU A 64 2.99 -10.55 -28.17
N VAL A 65 4.25 -10.86 -28.50
CA VAL A 65 5.40 -10.57 -27.64
C VAL A 65 5.57 -9.05 -27.45
N LEU A 66 5.51 -8.29 -28.54
CA LEU A 66 5.65 -6.83 -28.46
C LEU A 66 4.46 -6.20 -27.70
N LYS A 67 3.23 -6.72 -27.84
CA LYS A 67 2.06 -6.31 -27.04
C LYS A 67 2.33 -6.43 -25.55
N ALA A 68 2.83 -7.57 -25.10
CA ALA A 68 3.08 -7.82 -23.68
C ALA A 68 4.16 -6.86 -23.13
N ARG A 69 5.24 -6.64 -23.88
CA ARG A 69 6.29 -5.68 -23.53
C ARG A 69 5.75 -4.25 -23.43
N LEU A 70 5.03 -3.80 -24.45
CA LEU A 70 4.46 -2.44 -24.49
C LEU A 70 3.44 -2.21 -23.37
N TYR A 71 2.57 -3.19 -23.10
CA TYR A 71 1.62 -3.11 -21.99
C TYR A 71 2.33 -2.92 -20.64
N LYS A 72 3.41 -3.68 -20.42
CA LYS A 72 4.23 -3.58 -19.21
C LYS A 72 4.84 -2.19 -19.05
N ILE A 73 5.35 -1.60 -20.13
CA ILE A 73 5.92 -0.24 -20.13
C ILE A 73 4.83 0.80 -19.83
N ILE A 74 3.72 0.77 -20.57
CA ILE A 74 2.60 1.70 -20.39
C ILE A 74 2.07 1.66 -18.95
N LYS A 75 1.82 0.46 -18.43
CA LYS A 75 1.36 0.29 -17.04
C LYS A 75 2.36 0.87 -16.04
N ALA A 76 3.66 0.64 -16.24
CA ALA A 76 4.67 1.22 -15.37
C ALA A 76 4.71 2.76 -15.42
N GLU A 77 4.48 3.37 -16.59
CA GLU A 77 4.37 4.83 -16.71
C GLU A 77 3.12 5.37 -15.99
N GLU A 78 1.99 4.66 -16.08
CA GLU A 78 0.75 5.00 -15.36
C GLU A 78 0.93 4.89 -13.85
N ASP A 79 1.52 3.79 -13.38
CA ASP A 79 1.82 3.56 -11.97
C ASP A 79 2.80 4.62 -11.43
N TYR A 80 3.83 4.98 -12.19
CA TYR A 80 4.76 6.07 -11.85
C TYR A 80 4.05 7.42 -11.74
N LYS A 81 3.25 7.81 -12.74
CA LYS A 81 2.49 9.08 -12.72
C LYS A 81 1.52 9.13 -11.53
N LYS A 82 0.88 8.00 -11.22
CA LYS A 82 0.00 7.88 -10.05
C LYS A 82 0.79 8.02 -8.76
N ALA A 83 1.97 7.40 -8.65
CA ALA A 83 2.86 7.51 -7.51
C ALA A 83 3.33 8.96 -7.29
N GLU A 84 3.75 9.67 -8.34
CA GLU A 84 4.12 11.09 -8.25
C GLU A 84 3.00 11.96 -7.70
N ARG A 85 1.77 11.74 -8.17
CA ARG A 85 0.60 12.46 -7.66
C ARG A 85 0.35 12.15 -6.19
N LEU A 86 0.37 10.87 -5.81
CA LEU A 86 0.18 10.44 -4.42
C LEU A 86 1.25 11.03 -3.51
N TYR A 87 2.50 11.09 -3.96
CA TYR A 87 3.59 11.70 -3.19
C TYR A 87 3.33 13.18 -2.91
N LYS A 88 2.87 13.94 -3.92
CA LYS A 88 2.50 15.36 -3.76
C LYS A 88 1.34 15.53 -2.78
N GLU A 89 0.30 14.71 -2.89
CA GLU A 89 -0.85 14.74 -1.97
C GLU A 89 -0.45 14.33 -0.54
N ALA A 90 0.44 13.35 -0.38
CA ALA A 90 0.96 12.95 0.92
C ALA A 90 1.68 14.10 1.63
N LYS A 91 2.53 14.84 0.89
CA LYS A 91 3.21 16.03 1.43
C LYS A 91 2.23 17.11 1.81
N LYS A 92 1.25 17.40 0.95
CA LYS A 92 0.20 18.39 1.24
C LYS A 92 -0.59 18.04 2.51
N ALA A 93 -1.03 16.78 2.63
CA ALA A 93 -1.72 16.29 3.82
C ALA A 93 -0.85 16.42 5.08
N TYR A 94 0.44 16.08 4.96
CA TYR A 94 1.40 16.25 6.06
C TYR A 94 1.55 17.72 6.49
N PHE A 95 1.60 18.66 5.55
CA PHE A 95 1.72 20.10 5.84
C PHE A 95 0.49 20.68 6.54
N ILE A 96 -0.72 20.18 6.25
CA ILE A 96 -1.96 20.59 6.93
C ILE A 96 -2.25 19.77 8.19
N GLU A 97 -1.29 18.97 8.65
CA GLU A 97 -1.38 18.08 9.82
C GLU A 97 -2.45 16.98 9.70
N ASP A 98 -2.92 16.67 8.49
CA ASP A 98 -3.74 15.50 8.21
C ASP A 98 -2.86 14.25 8.06
N TYR A 99 -2.38 13.78 9.21
CA TYR A 99 -1.37 12.71 9.29
C TYR A 99 -1.88 11.33 8.88
N GLU A 100 -3.18 11.04 9.03
CA GLU A 100 -3.76 9.77 8.56
C GLU A 100 -3.78 9.73 7.04
N THR A 101 -4.23 10.81 6.39
CA THR A 101 -4.19 10.90 4.93
C THR A 101 -2.75 10.90 4.40
N ALA A 102 -1.83 11.59 5.07
CA ALA A 102 -0.42 11.58 4.70
C ALA A 102 0.20 10.16 4.74
N LYS A 103 -0.05 9.40 5.82
CA LYS A 103 0.38 8.00 5.97
C LYS A 103 -0.18 7.10 4.86
N LYS A 104 -1.47 7.25 4.55
CA LYS A 104 -2.13 6.46 3.52
C LYS A 104 -1.49 6.70 2.14
N TYR A 105 -1.38 7.96 1.72
CA TYR A 105 -0.87 8.29 0.40
C TYR A 105 0.62 7.98 0.23
N ILE A 106 1.45 8.19 1.27
CA ILE A 106 2.87 7.85 1.19
C ILE A 106 3.09 6.33 1.08
N ALA A 107 2.26 5.53 1.77
CA ALA A 107 2.30 4.06 1.66
C ALA A 107 1.86 3.57 0.27
N GLU A 108 0.73 4.07 -0.25
CA GLU A 108 0.28 3.73 -1.61
C GLU A 108 1.29 4.15 -2.68
N CYS A 109 1.96 5.29 -2.49
CA CYS A 109 3.04 5.75 -3.37
C CYS A 109 4.22 4.76 -3.36
N PHE A 110 4.68 4.37 -2.18
CA PHE A 110 5.77 3.40 -2.01
C PHE A 110 5.44 2.06 -2.69
N ASP A 111 4.23 1.54 -2.46
CA ASP A 111 3.77 0.27 -3.03
C ASP A 111 3.74 0.29 -4.55
N LEU A 112 3.33 1.39 -5.18
CA LEU A 112 3.37 1.52 -6.64
C LEU A 112 4.81 1.49 -7.15
N LEU A 113 5.72 2.22 -6.51
CA LEU A 113 7.11 2.35 -6.97
C LEU A 113 7.90 1.05 -6.84
N ILE A 114 7.73 0.30 -5.76
CA ILE A 114 8.46 -0.98 -5.56
C ILE A 114 8.04 -2.05 -6.57
N ASN A 115 6.81 -1.95 -7.09
CA ASN A 115 6.24 -2.90 -8.02
C ASN A 115 6.54 -2.56 -9.49
N ILE A 116 7.21 -1.42 -9.77
CA ILE A 116 7.67 -1.08 -11.11
C ILE A 116 8.79 -2.07 -11.52
N PRO A 117 8.62 -2.80 -12.64
CA PRO A 117 9.61 -3.78 -13.10
C PRO A 117 11.00 -3.17 -13.36
N SER A 118 12.06 -3.96 -13.25
CA SER A 118 13.43 -3.47 -13.42
C SER A 118 13.84 -3.21 -14.87
N ASP A 119 13.14 -3.80 -15.83
CA ASP A 119 13.44 -3.82 -17.27
C ASP A 119 12.60 -2.82 -18.09
N VAL A 120 11.89 -1.89 -17.43
CA VAL A 120 11.15 -0.81 -18.10
C VAL A 120 11.95 0.50 -18.12
N PRO A 121 11.79 1.34 -19.16
CA PRO A 121 12.54 2.61 -19.28
C PRO A 121 12.36 3.57 -18.10
N ILE A 122 11.17 3.59 -17.50
CA ILE A 122 10.84 4.50 -16.39
C ILE A 122 11.51 4.11 -15.05
N LYS A 123 12.18 2.95 -14.97
CA LYS A 123 12.68 2.39 -13.71
C LYS A 123 13.63 3.32 -12.96
N GLU A 124 14.58 3.93 -13.65
CA GLU A 124 15.55 4.83 -13.02
C GLU A 124 14.86 6.01 -12.31
N LYS A 125 13.89 6.65 -12.99
CA LYS A 125 13.09 7.73 -12.39
C LYS A 125 12.23 7.26 -11.23
N ALA A 126 11.68 6.06 -11.33
CA ALA A 126 10.91 5.44 -10.25
C ALA A 126 11.78 5.17 -9.02
N ASP A 127 13.02 4.68 -9.20
CA ASP A 127 13.95 4.41 -8.11
C ASP A 127 14.42 5.70 -7.43
N MET A 128 14.69 6.76 -8.19
CA MET A 128 14.99 8.08 -7.62
C MET A 128 13.85 8.58 -6.73
N LEU A 129 12.60 8.50 -7.21
CA LEU A 129 11.44 8.89 -6.43
C LEU A 129 11.24 7.98 -5.20
N LEU A 130 11.49 6.68 -5.34
CA LEU A 130 11.39 5.73 -4.24
C LEU A 130 12.34 6.07 -3.09
N GLU A 131 13.57 6.50 -3.40
CA GLU A 131 14.54 6.94 -2.39
C GLU A 131 14.09 8.22 -1.67
N GLU A 132 13.46 9.16 -2.38
CA GLU A 132 12.85 10.34 -1.74
C GLU A 132 11.67 9.95 -0.83
N VAL A 133 10.80 9.06 -1.31
CA VAL A 133 9.66 8.55 -0.56
C VAL A 133 10.11 7.84 0.71
N LYS A 134 11.15 7.00 0.66
CA LYS A 134 11.71 6.33 1.86
C LYS A 134 12.16 7.34 2.91
N LYS A 135 12.93 8.36 2.52
CA LYS A 135 13.38 9.42 3.43
C LYS A 135 12.21 10.16 4.07
N ASP A 136 11.16 10.43 3.28
CA ASP A 136 9.97 11.11 3.77
C ASP A 136 9.10 10.22 4.66
N ILE A 137 9.03 8.90 4.42
CA ILE A 137 8.38 7.93 5.32
C ILE A 137 9.04 7.95 6.69
N ASP A 138 10.37 7.90 6.76
CA ASP A 138 11.11 7.96 8.02
C ASP A 138 10.85 9.27 8.76
N ARG A 139 10.88 10.41 8.03
CA ARG A 139 10.56 11.72 8.60
C ARG A 139 9.13 11.79 9.11
N PHE A 140 8.16 11.34 8.32
CA PHE A 140 6.74 11.32 8.67
C PHE A 140 6.51 10.46 9.91
N SER A 141 7.11 9.28 9.96
CA SER A 141 7.02 8.37 11.10
C SER A 141 7.46 9.07 12.40
N ILE A 142 8.60 9.76 12.40
CA ILE A 142 9.09 10.47 13.59
C ILE A 142 8.16 11.62 14.00
N VAL A 143 7.77 12.47 13.05
CA VAL A 143 6.99 13.68 13.36
C VAL A 143 5.56 13.34 13.78
N ILE A 144 4.89 12.47 13.02
CA ILE A 144 3.52 12.04 13.33
C ILE A 144 3.49 11.35 14.70
N SER A 145 4.51 10.53 14.99
CA SER A 145 4.60 9.87 16.29
C SER A 145 4.68 10.86 17.44
N LYS A 146 5.53 11.88 17.32
CA LYS A 146 5.63 12.94 18.33
C LYS A 146 4.33 13.71 18.45
N ALA A 147 3.67 14.04 17.34
CA ALA A 147 2.41 14.77 17.35
C ALA A 147 1.30 13.99 18.08
N TYR A 148 1.16 12.70 17.80
CA TYR A 148 0.15 11.85 18.44
C TYR A 148 0.43 11.65 19.93
N ILE A 149 1.69 11.45 20.32
CA ILE A 149 2.08 11.37 21.74
C ILE A 149 1.75 12.69 22.46
N ASN A 150 2.11 13.84 21.88
CA ASN A 150 1.84 15.14 22.48
C ASN A 150 0.33 15.42 22.58
N LYS A 151 -0.44 15.04 21.57
CA LYS A 151 -1.90 15.15 21.58
C LYS A 151 -2.51 14.27 22.67
N ALA A 152 -2.03 13.04 22.80
CA ALA A 152 -2.46 12.12 23.85
C ALA A 152 -2.17 12.69 25.25
N LEU A 153 -0.96 13.20 25.49
CA LEU A 153 -0.60 13.86 26.75
C LEU A 153 -1.47 15.11 27.03
N THR A 154 -1.81 15.87 26.00
CA THR A 154 -2.69 17.04 26.13
C THR A 154 -4.11 16.63 26.51
N LEU A 155 -4.63 15.54 25.94
CA LEU A 155 -5.95 15.00 26.27
C LEU A 155 -5.99 14.40 27.69
N SER A 156 -4.94 13.67 28.08
CA SER A 156 -4.83 13.12 29.43
C SER A 156 -4.76 14.22 30.49
N ALA A 157 -4.05 15.32 30.22
CA ALA A 157 -4.00 16.48 31.11
C ALA A 157 -5.38 17.14 31.31
N LYS A 158 -6.30 16.97 30.35
CA LYS A 158 -7.71 17.41 30.44
C LYS A 158 -8.62 16.35 31.06
N GLY A 159 -8.09 15.19 31.45
CA GLY A 159 -8.84 14.07 32.01
C GLY A 159 -9.53 13.19 30.96
N ASP A 160 -9.31 13.43 29.67
CA ASP A 160 -9.86 12.61 28.58
C ASP A 160 -8.89 11.46 28.23
N TYR A 161 -8.79 10.50 29.15
CA TYR A 161 -7.88 9.37 29.01
C TYR A 161 -8.29 8.40 27.90
N VAL A 162 -9.58 8.30 27.56
CA VAL A 162 -10.06 7.43 26.47
C VAL A 162 -9.56 7.97 25.13
N ALA A 163 -9.81 9.25 24.84
CA ALA A 163 -9.30 9.86 23.61
C ALA A 163 -7.76 9.86 23.58
N ALA A 164 -7.11 10.11 24.73
CA ALA A 164 -5.66 10.02 24.83
C ALA A 164 -5.12 8.63 24.44
N TYR A 165 -5.76 7.56 24.94
CA TYR A 165 -5.39 6.18 24.60
C TYR A 165 -5.60 5.89 23.12
N GLU A 166 -6.72 6.31 22.54
CA GLU A 166 -7.01 6.13 21.11
C GLU A 166 -5.96 6.80 20.20
N TYR A 167 -5.47 7.98 20.55
CA TYR A 167 -4.38 8.63 19.80
C TYR A 167 -3.09 7.81 19.81
N LEU A 168 -2.80 7.11 20.92
CA LEU A 168 -1.65 6.21 20.98
C LEU A 168 -1.87 4.92 20.18
N GLU A 169 -3.09 4.40 20.11
CA GLU A 169 -3.41 3.24 19.26
C GLU A 169 -3.17 3.53 17.77
N ARG A 170 -3.48 4.76 17.31
CA ARG A 170 -3.25 5.16 15.90
C ARG A 170 -1.78 5.22 15.48
N LEU A 171 -0.83 5.07 16.41
CA LEU A 171 0.58 4.96 16.07
C LEU A 171 0.88 3.64 15.33
N GLY A 172 0.16 2.56 15.62
CA GLY A 172 0.36 1.26 14.98
C GLY A 172 1.67 0.53 15.35
N PHE A 173 2.49 1.11 16.23
CA PHE A 173 3.68 0.48 16.80
C PHE A 173 3.74 0.73 18.31
N GLU A 174 4.47 -0.13 19.02
CA GLU A 174 4.57 -0.08 20.47
C GLU A 174 6.05 -0.06 20.89
N ASN A 175 6.53 1.11 21.32
CA ASN A 175 7.81 1.22 22.04
C ASN A 175 7.55 1.35 23.55
N GLU A 176 8.60 1.21 24.37
CA GLU A 176 8.44 1.21 25.84
C GLU A 176 7.75 2.48 26.37
N LYS A 177 8.00 3.64 25.75
CA LYS A 177 7.34 4.90 26.13
C LYS A 177 5.84 4.87 25.82
N VAL A 178 5.47 4.46 24.61
CA VAL A 178 4.06 4.37 24.17
C VAL A 178 3.34 3.31 25.00
N LYS A 179 3.97 2.14 25.20
CA LYS A 179 3.45 1.05 26.04
C LYS A 179 3.14 1.54 27.45
N ARG A 180 4.11 2.24 28.08
CA ARG A 180 3.93 2.80 29.42
C ARG A 180 2.79 3.80 29.49
N LEU A 181 2.71 4.74 28.55
CA LEU A 181 1.61 5.71 28.48
C LEU A 181 0.24 5.04 28.29
N LYS A 182 0.16 4.01 27.44
CA LYS A 182 -1.06 3.22 27.26
C LYS A 182 -1.49 2.56 28.57
N MET A 183 -0.55 1.98 29.33
CA MET A 183 -0.83 1.40 30.64
C MET A 183 -1.27 2.44 31.67
N ASP A 184 -0.62 3.61 31.71
CA ASP A 184 -1.01 4.72 32.58
C ASP A 184 -2.43 5.18 32.29
N PHE A 185 -2.77 5.43 31.02
CA PHE A 185 -4.11 5.85 30.64
C PHE A 185 -5.15 4.77 30.86
N ALA A 186 -4.84 3.51 30.54
CA ALA A 186 -5.72 2.37 30.82
C ALA A 186 -6.02 2.24 32.32
N PHE A 187 -5.01 2.42 33.17
CA PHE A 187 -5.22 2.41 34.61
C PHE A 187 -6.19 3.50 35.05
N GLU A 188 -6.00 4.75 34.59
CA GLU A 188 -6.90 5.87 34.96
C GLU A 188 -8.34 5.65 34.47
N ILE A 189 -8.52 5.12 33.25
CA ILE A 189 -9.85 4.76 32.72
C ILE A 189 -10.49 3.67 33.58
N GLY A 190 -9.74 2.60 33.85
CA GLY A 190 -10.17 1.44 34.63
C GLY A 190 -10.57 1.83 36.05
N ASN A 191 -9.73 2.60 36.74
CA ASN A 191 -9.97 3.03 38.11
C ASN A 191 -11.17 4.00 38.23
N LYS A 192 -11.36 4.91 37.26
CA LYS A 192 -12.55 5.77 37.20
C LYS A 192 -13.83 4.95 37.14
N ARG A 193 -13.84 3.88 36.34
CA ARG A 193 -15.00 2.99 36.18
C ARG A 193 -15.20 2.07 37.36
N TYR A 194 -14.10 1.57 37.94
CA TYR A 194 -14.11 0.84 39.21
C TYR A 194 -14.77 1.67 40.32
N THR A 195 -14.35 2.93 40.48
CA THR A 195 -14.91 3.85 41.47
C THR A 195 -16.40 4.10 41.22
N TYR A 196 -16.80 4.24 39.96
CA TYR A 196 -18.21 4.36 39.59
C TYR A 196 -19.02 3.11 39.99
N VAL A 197 -18.53 1.91 39.67
CA VAL A 197 -19.19 0.64 40.03
C VAL A 197 -19.36 0.51 41.54
N LEU A 198 -18.32 0.83 42.32
CA LEU A 198 -18.38 0.72 43.78
C LEU A 198 -19.30 1.75 44.44
N SER A 199 -19.27 3.00 43.96
CA SER A 199 -20.15 4.06 44.48
C SER A 199 -21.64 3.79 44.21
N HIS A 200 -21.96 2.94 43.23
CA HIS A 200 -23.32 2.54 42.88
C HIS A 200 -23.68 1.13 43.37
N LYS A 201 -23.07 0.70 44.49
CA LYS A 201 -23.30 -0.60 45.16
C LYS A 201 -23.12 -1.82 44.24
N GLY A 202 -22.14 -1.77 43.34
CA GLY A 202 -21.90 -2.82 42.35
C GLY A 202 -22.96 -2.81 41.26
N SER A 203 -23.08 -1.67 40.56
CA SER A 203 -24.10 -1.39 39.54
C SER A 203 -24.52 -2.67 38.80
N ALA A 204 -25.83 -2.95 38.75
CA ALA A 204 -26.38 -4.13 38.07
C ALA A 204 -26.01 -4.21 36.56
N ASP A 205 -25.45 -3.13 36.01
CA ASP A 205 -24.90 -3.11 34.67
C ASP A 205 -23.54 -3.82 34.61
N LYS A 206 -23.60 -5.12 34.25
CA LYS A 206 -22.42 -5.95 33.97
C LYS A 206 -21.51 -5.34 32.88
N THR A 207 -22.05 -4.48 32.03
CA THR A 207 -21.28 -3.79 30.98
C THR A 207 -20.21 -2.91 31.59
N TYR A 208 -20.55 -2.05 32.56
CA TYR A 208 -19.59 -1.18 33.24
C TYR A 208 -18.53 -1.96 34.02
N ILE A 209 -18.91 -3.09 34.62
CA ILE A 209 -17.98 -3.97 35.34
C ILE A 209 -16.97 -4.60 34.36
N ASN A 210 -17.45 -5.18 33.26
CA ASN A 210 -16.60 -5.77 32.22
C ASN A 210 -15.71 -4.74 31.56
N ASP A 211 -16.22 -3.54 31.35
CA ASP A 211 -15.49 -2.43 30.76
C ASP A 211 -14.39 -1.93 31.71
N ALA A 212 -14.63 -1.87 33.02
CA ALA A 212 -13.57 -1.61 34.02
C ALA A 212 -12.49 -2.72 34.03
N ILE A 213 -12.91 -3.98 33.99
CA ILE A 213 -12.01 -5.15 33.93
C ILE A 213 -11.13 -5.07 32.68
N TYR A 214 -11.72 -4.73 31.53
CA TYR A 214 -11.00 -4.62 30.27
C TYR A 214 -9.82 -3.67 30.38
N TRP A 215 -10.00 -2.45 30.89
CA TRP A 215 -8.89 -1.49 30.99
C TRP A 215 -7.88 -1.84 32.05
N LEU A 216 -8.30 -2.25 33.25
CA LEU A 216 -7.36 -2.65 34.30
C LEU A 216 -6.51 -3.86 33.88
N SER A 217 -7.05 -4.74 33.03
CA SER A 217 -6.30 -5.89 32.49
C SER A 217 -5.19 -5.52 31.52
N LYS A 218 -5.18 -4.29 30.98
CA LYS A 218 -4.11 -3.77 30.12
C LYS A 218 -2.85 -3.41 30.90
N VAL A 219 -2.91 -3.32 32.23
CA VAL A 219 -1.77 -3.01 33.10
C VAL A 219 -1.01 -4.28 33.41
N ASP A 220 0.25 -4.37 32.95
CA ASP A 220 1.10 -5.55 33.17
C ASP A 220 2.04 -5.38 34.37
N LYS A 221 2.77 -6.47 34.70
CA LYS A 221 3.66 -6.56 35.86
C LYS A 221 4.84 -5.59 35.85
N THR A 222 5.17 -4.97 34.72
CA THR A 222 6.27 -3.99 34.65
C THR A 222 5.81 -2.59 35.03
N HIS A 223 4.49 -2.39 35.18
CA HIS A 223 3.91 -1.11 35.54
C HIS A 223 3.85 -0.91 37.07
N PRO A 224 4.22 0.29 37.61
CA PRO A 224 4.17 0.55 39.05
C PRO A 224 2.79 0.37 39.70
N LYS A 225 1.71 0.56 38.93
CA LYS A 225 0.32 0.43 39.40
C LYS A 225 -0.26 -1.00 39.24
N TYR A 226 0.55 -1.98 38.86
CA TYR A 226 0.10 -3.35 38.60
C TYR A 226 -0.61 -3.99 39.79
N GLU A 227 0.01 -3.97 40.97
CA GLU A 227 -0.55 -4.58 42.19
C GLU A 227 -1.90 -3.95 42.58
N MET A 228 -2.05 -2.65 42.34
CA MET A 228 -3.31 -1.94 42.56
C MET A 228 -4.38 -2.41 41.57
N ALA A 229 -4.05 -2.47 40.27
CA ALA A 229 -4.95 -2.96 39.23
C ALA A 229 -5.40 -4.41 39.50
N GLN A 230 -4.50 -5.29 39.97
CA GLN A 230 -4.85 -6.68 40.30
C GLN A 230 -5.81 -6.78 41.49
N LYS A 231 -5.63 -5.95 42.52
CA LYS A 231 -6.56 -5.89 43.65
C LYS A 231 -7.96 -5.47 43.20
N GLU A 232 -8.06 -4.42 42.39
CA GLU A 232 -9.33 -3.91 41.85
C GLU A 232 -9.99 -4.94 40.91
N LEU A 233 -9.22 -5.59 40.05
CA LEU A 233 -9.70 -6.67 39.18
C LEU A 233 -10.31 -7.84 39.97
N LYS A 234 -9.69 -8.24 41.08
CA LYS A 234 -10.22 -9.30 41.94
C LYS A 234 -11.58 -8.94 42.53
N VAL A 235 -11.75 -7.68 42.96
CA VAL A 235 -13.03 -7.17 43.48
C VAL A 235 -14.09 -7.20 42.38
N LEU A 236 -13.80 -6.64 41.20
CA LEU A 236 -14.73 -6.58 40.07
C LEU A 236 -15.17 -7.97 39.60
N LYS A 237 -14.24 -8.92 39.47
CA LYS A 237 -14.56 -10.31 39.10
C LYS A 237 -15.45 -10.97 40.15
N GLY A 238 -15.21 -10.70 41.45
CA GLY A 238 -16.06 -11.18 42.53
C GLY A 238 -17.50 -10.67 42.49
N LEU A 239 -17.75 -9.50 41.87
CA LEU A 239 -19.10 -8.97 41.66
C LEU A 239 -19.84 -9.67 40.51
N LEU A 240 -19.13 -10.22 39.52
CA LEU A 240 -19.73 -10.96 38.40
C LEU A 240 -20.12 -12.40 38.75
N SER A 241 -19.47 -12.97 39.77
CA SER A 241 -19.72 -14.34 40.23
C SER A 241 -20.85 -14.47 41.25
N LYS A 242 -21.53 -13.36 41.60
CA LYS A 242 -22.72 -13.31 42.46
C LYS A 242 -23.97 -13.15 41.62
#